data_AF-A0A2V7PZJ1-F1
#
_entry.id   AF-A0A2V7PZJ1-F1
#
_cell.length_a   1.000
_cell.length_b   1.000
_cell.length_c   1.000
_cell.angle_alpha   90.00
_cell.angle_beta   90.00
_cell.angle_gamma   90.00
#
_symmetry.space_group_name_H-M   'P 1'
#
loop_
_entity.id
_entity.type
_entity.pdbx_description
1 polymer ?
#
loop_
_entity_poly.entity_id
_entity_poly.type
_entity_poly.pdbx_seq_one_letter_code
_entity_poly.pdbx_strand_id
1 'polypeptide(L)'
;DDALALLARDYPTGEGVHAEPGLPPPQLHPEVAYYRGYCRERLGSSGRADFEAASRMPTTYVFPQRAATLPVLKKALEVNPADATAHFLLGSLAPSGGSTERALAEWEEARTLIHAGALERARAVLTEGLGADPLNPEVYQALDQALSLLGRPAEERVRVLQRHPKPGEMPASLVFKLALALVESGRFDDAAALFPGRFFPREEFGTNVRQVYLEVRLQKGLALARTGRREEALRIVSTLGDAVPDLEFTRGGLDAFLDRPRTQYLRGEVFALSGDEASARRLWEAAAGGGDAYPYLDAVYADRAARRLGPGGEAEGRSRLESALASWADRLTAGTNFPGANACGQGYFLSALGRETEARAKLREALLLPDKMMSHYLSRAALASTEAR
;
A
#
# COMPACT_ATOMS: atom_id res chain seq x y z
N ASP A 1 -31.52 12.02 -34.31
CA ASP A 1 -32.31 12.94 -33.48
C ASP A 1 -33.42 12.24 -32.71
N ASP A 2 -34.25 11.41 -33.35
CA ASP A 2 -35.38 10.71 -32.69
C ASP A 2 -35.00 9.86 -31.47
N ALA A 3 -33.90 9.10 -31.54
CA ALA A 3 -33.43 8.29 -30.41
C ALA A 3 -32.98 9.15 -29.22
N LEU A 4 -32.33 10.29 -29.48
CA LEU A 4 -31.88 11.19 -28.42
C LEU A 4 -33.09 11.84 -27.71
N ALA A 5 -34.12 12.23 -28.46
CA ALA A 5 -35.35 12.78 -27.90
C ALA A 5 -36.05 11.78 -26.96
N LEU A 6 -36.07 10.49 -27.31
CA LEU A 6 -36.63 9.44 -26.45
C LEU A 6 -35.80 9.24 -25.17
N LEU A 7 -34.48 9.16 -25.29
CA LEU A 7 -33.56 8.93 -24.17
C LEU A 7 -33.47 10.13 -23.21
N ALA A 8 -33.73 11.34 -23.70
CA ALA A 8 -33.71 12.58 -22.92
C ALA A 8 -35.06 12.90 -22.25
N ARG A 9 -36.11 12.12 -22.52
CA ARG A 9 -37.45 12.37 -21.98
C ARG A 9 -37.54 11.98 -20.51
N ASP A 10 -38.15 12.85 -19.71
CA ASP A 10 -38.60 12.50 -18.37
C ASP A 10 -39.92 11.73 -18.44
N TYR A 11 -39.92 10.51 -17.89
CA TYR A 11 -41.09 9.66 -17.86
C TYR A 11 -41.84 9.81 -16.53
N PRO A 12 -43.18 9.72 -16.52
CA PRO A 12 -43.97 9.76 -15.29
C PRO A 12 -43.51 8.68 -14.29
N THR A 13 -43.52 9.02 -13.01
CA THR A 13 -43.22 8.10 -11.89
C THR A 13 -44.29 8.25 -10.81
N GLY A 14 -44.53 7.20 -10.01
CA GLY A 14 -45.45 7.23 -8.87
C GLY A 14 -46.71 6.40 -9.07
N GLU A 15 -47.78 6.75 -8.36
CA GLU A 15 -49.05 6.02 -8.36
C GLU A 15 -49.65 5.92 -9.77
N GLY A 16 -50.09 4.71 -10.15
CA GLY A 16 -50.63 4.43 -11.49
C GLY A 16 -49.59 4.20 -12.59
N VAL A 17 -48.28 4.33 -12.29
CA VAL A 17 -47.21 3.95 -13.21
C VAL A 17 -46.76 2.53 -12.90
N HIS A 18 -46.96 1.62 -13.86
CA HIS A 18 -46.53 0.23 -13.74
C HIS A 18 -45.08 0.05 -14.19
N ALA A 19 -44.24 -0.53 -13.33
CA ALA A 19 -42.86 -0.90 -13.62
C ALA A 19 -42.54 -2.25 -12.95
N GLU A 20 -41.49 -2.93 -13.44
CA GLU A 20 -40.99 -4.12 -12.76
C GLU A 20 -40.46 -3.76 -11.37
N PRO A 21 -40.76 -4.55 -10.32
CA PRO A 21 -40.28 -4.26 -8.97
C PRO A 21 -38.75 -4.13 -8.91
N GLY A 22 -38.27 -2.99 -8.42
CA GLY A 22 -36.84 -2.71 -8.23
C GLY A 22 -36.13 -2.08 -9.43
N LEU A 23 -36.76 -2.03 -10.62
CA LEU A 23 -36.18 -1.36 -11.79
C LEU A 23 -36.22 0.17 -11.60
N PRO A 24 -35.09 0.90 -11.73
CA PRO A 24 -35.10 2.35 -11.67
C PRO A 24 -35.88 2.94 -12.87
N PRO A 25 -36.55 4.10 -12.71
CA PRO A 25 -37.21 4.76 -13.83
C PRO A 25 -36.18 5.13 -14.92
N PRO A 26 -36.59 5.30 -16.20
CA PRO A 26 -35.66 5.53 -17.31
C PRO A 26 -34.67 6.67 -17.07
N GLN A 27 -35.11 7.77 -16.46
CA GLN A 27 -34.26 8.92 -16.12
C GLN A 27 -33.18 8.64 -15.05
N LEU A 28 -33.29 7.54 -14.30
CA LEU A 28 -32.32 7.06 -13.30
C LEU A 28 -31.63 5.75 -13.71
N HIS A 29 -31.85 5.28 -14.95
CA HIS A 29 -31.29 4.03 -15.44
C HIS A 29 -29.92 4.29 -16.12
N PRO A 30 -28.81 3.69 -15.65
CA PRO A 30 -27.48 3.99 -16.16
C PRO A 30 -27.33 3.71 -17.65
N GLU A 31 -27.87 2.60 -18.18
CA GLU A 31 -27.81 2.37 -19.64
C GLU A 31 -28.50 3.49 -20.44
N VAL A 32 -29.65 4.00 -19.99
CA VAL A 32 -30.36 5.08 -20.70
C VAL A 32 -29.47 6.32 -20.76
N ALA A 33 -28.83 6.69 -19.65
CA ALA A 33 -27.90 7.81 -19.60
C ALA A 33 -26.65 7.57 -20.48
N TYR A 34 -26.04 6.38 -20.46
CA TYR A 34 -24.93 6.05 -21.36
C TYR A 34 -25.32 6.13 -22.84
N TYR A 35 -26.47 5.55 -23.22
CA TYR A 35 -26.97 5.65 -24.59
C TYR A 35 -27.24 7.11 -24.98
N ARG A 36 -27.76 7.93 -24.06
CA ARG A 36 -27.99 9.37 -24.29
C ARG A 36 -26.68 10.10 -24.59
N GLY A 37 -25.66 9.90 -23.77
CA GLY A 37 -24.32 10.46 -23.98
C GLY A 37 -23.71 9.99 -25.30
N TYR A 38 -23.83 8.70 -25.61
CA TYR A 38 -23.35 8.14 -26.88
C TYR A 38 -24.06 8.74 -28.09
N CYS A 39 -25.38 8.90 -28.04
CA CYS A 39 -26.14 9.55 -29.10
C CYS A 39 -25.70 11.01 -29.30
N ARG A 40 -25.43 11.76 -28.23
CA ARG A 40 -24.91 13.13 -28.33
C ARG A 40 -23.55 13.16 -29.05
N GLU A 41 -22.61 12.31 -28.66
CA GLU A 41 -21.29 12.18 -29.32
C GLU A 41 -21.43 11.86 -30.81
N ARG A 42 -22.35 10.93 -31.16
CA ARG A 42 -22.62 10.55 -32.55
C ARG A 42 -23.25 11.67 -33.39
N LEU A 43 -23.89 12.65 -32.75
CA LEU A 43 -24.48 13.83 -33.37
C LEU A 43 -23.56 15.06 -33.31
N GLY A 44 -22.29 14.89 -32.89
CA GLY A 44 -21.29 15.95 -32.83
C GLY A 44 -21.39 16.87 -31.60
N SER A 45 -22.18 16.50 -30.59
CA SER A 45 -22.28 17.19 -29.29
C SER A 45 -21.58 16.39 -28.19
N SER A 46 -21.15 17.04 -27.11
CA SER A 46 -20.50 16.31 -26.01
C SER A 46 -21.50 15.45 -25.22
N GLY A 47 -21.19 14.17 -25.05
CA GLY A 47 -21.90 13.23 -24.19
C GLY A 47 -21.38 13.17 -22.75
N ARG A 48 -20.31 13.91 -22.44
CA ARG A 48 -19.56 13.80 -21.18
C ARG A 48 -20.43 13.92 -19.93
N ALA A 49 -21.34 14.89 -19.89
CA ALA A 49 -22.22 15.10 -18.73
C ALA A 49 -23.16 13.90 -18.48
N ASP A 50 -23.61 13.22 -19.54
CA ASP A 50 -24.45 12.03 -19.40
C ASP A 50 -23.65 10.83 -18.93
N PHE A 51 -22.42 10.65 -19.43
CA PHE A 51 -21.52 9.61 -18.93
C PHE A 51 -21.17 9.83 -17.45
N GLU A 52 -20.87 11.07 -17.05
CA GLU A 52 -20.62 11.41 -15.64
C GLU A 52 -21.84 11.21 -14.74
N ALA A 53 -23.06 11.43 -15.25
CA ALA A 53 -24.28 11.13 -14.52
C ALA A 53 -24.52 9.61 -14.42
N ALA A 54 -24.37 8.89 -15.54
CA ALA A 54 -24.54 7.44 -15.61
C ALA A 54 -23.60 6.70 -14.65
N SER A 55 -22.35 7.17 -14.51
CA SER A 55 -21.35 6.56 -13.63
C SER A 55 -21.73 6.55 -12.15
N ARG A 56 -22.65 7.43 -11.74
CA ARG A 56 -23.14 7.58 -10.36
C ARG A 56 -24.52 6.97 -10.11
N MET A 57 -25.18 6.46 -11.15
CA MET A 57 -26.50 5.86 -11.04
C MET A 57 -26.40 4.44 -10.45
N PRO A 58 -27.44 3.96 -9.73
CA PRO A 58 -27.45 2.61 -9.19
C PRO A 58 -27.47 1.57 -10.31
N THR A 59 -26.74 0.47 -10.12
CA THR A 59 -26.76 -0.70 -11.01
C THR A 59 -27.70 -1.80 -10.52
N THR A 60 -28.42 -1.56 -9.42
CA THR A 60 -29.39 -2.50 -8.87
C THR A 60 -30.47 -2.79 -9.92
N TYR A 61 -30.71 -4.07 -10.20
CA TYR A 61 -31.64 -4.56 -11.23
C TYR A 61 -31.31 -4.11 -12.68
N VAL A 62 -30.06 -3.75 -12.98
CA VAL A 62 -29.61 -3.41 -14.33
C VAL A 62 -28.81 -4.56 -14.94
N PHE A 63 -29.31 -5.13 -16.04
CA PHE A 63 -28.71 -6.29 -16.72
C PHE A 63 -28.54 -6.03 -18.22
N PRO A 64 -27.39 -5.49 -18.66
CA PRO A 64 -27.16 -5.20 -20.06
C PRO A 64 -27.10 -6.50 -20.88
N GLN A 65 -27.94 -6.59 -21.91
CA GLN A 65 -28.12 -7.81 -22.72
C GLN A 65 -27.96 -7.58 -24.24
N ARG A 66 -27.81 -6.33 -24.68
CA ARG A 66 -27.79 -5.98 -26.11
C ARG A 66 -26.34 -5.84 -26.60
N ALA A 67 -26.03 -6.44 -27.75
CA ALA A 67 -24.73 -6.25 -28.40
C ALA A 67 -24.41 -4.77 -28.69
N ALA A 68 -25.44 -3.95 -28.96
CA ALA A 68 -25.32 -2.51 -29.16
C ALA A 68 -24.83 -1.75 -27.91
N THR A 69 -24.93 -2.32 -26.71
CA THR A 69 -24.44 -1.69 -25.46
C THR A 69 -22.92 -1.70 -25.40
N LEU A 70 -22.25 -2.64 -26.07
CA LEU A 70 -20.78 -2.73 -26.08
C LEU A 70 -20.08 -1.44 -26.58
N PRO A 71 -20.37 -0.91 -27.79
CA PRO A 71 -19.74 0.33 -28.25
C PRO A 71 -20.13 1.55 -27.41
N VAL A 72 -21.29 1.53 -26.75
CA VAL A 72 -21.75 2.63 -25.87
C VAL A 72 -20.89 2.70 -24.62
N LEU A 73 -20.72 1.57 -23.91
CA LEU A 73 -19.90 1.51 -22.70
C LEU A 73 -18.42 1.69 -23.01
N LYS A 74 -17.91 1.14 -24.12
CA LYS A 74 -16.53 1.42 -24.57
C LYS A 74 -16.31 2.91 -24.80
N LYS A 75 -17.28 3.62 -25.39
CA LYS A 75 -17.16 5.07 -25.57
C LYS A 75 -17.16 5.82 -24.25
N ALA A 76 -17.95 5.39 -23.27
CA ALA A 76 -17.93 5.97 -21.93
C ALA A 76 -16.54 5.78 -21.29
N LEU A 77 -15.92 4.60 -21.43
CA LEU A 77 -14.57 4.33 -20.96
C LEU A 77 -13.47 5.09 -21.71
N GLU A 78 -13.64 5.37 -23.01
CA GLU A 78 -12.74 6.28 -23.73
C GLU A 78 -12.75 7.69 -23.14
N VAL A 79 -13.91 8.16 -22.66
CA VAL A 79 -14.08 9.48 -22.05
C VAL A 79 -13.63 9.49 -20.60
N ASN A 80 -13.95 8.43 -19.85
CA ASN A 80 -13.59 8.24 -18.45
C ASN A 80 -13.18 6.79 -18.20
N PRO A 81 -11.87 6.48 -18.28
CA PRO A 81 -11.37 5.13 -17.96
C PRO A 81 -11.60 4.71 -16.50
N ALA A 82 -11.93 5.64 -15.60
CA ALA A 82 -12.18 5.36 -14.18
C ALA A 82 -13.68 5.15 -13.86
N ASP A 83 -14.51 4.93 -14.87
CA ASP A 83 -15.94 4.69 -14.70
C ASP A 83 -16.22 3.25 -14.24
N ALA A 84 -16.23 3.06 -12.92
CA ALA A 84 -16.48 1.75 -12.32
C ALA A 84 -17.84 1.14 -12.72
N THR A 85 -18.83 1.99 -12.96
CA THR A 85 -20.16 1.54 -13.38
C THR A 85 -20.13 1.02 -14.81
N ALA A 86 -19.42 1.71 -15.71
CA ALA A 86 -19.24 1.24 -17.09
C ALA A 86 -18.44 -0.08 -17.14
N HIS A 87 -17.37 -0.22 -16.36
CA HIS A 87 -16.63 -1.48 -16.19
C HIS A 87 -17.54 -2.60 -15.66
N PHE A 88 -18.32 -2.33 -14.61
CA PHE A 88 -19.26 -3.32 -14.06
C PHE A 88 -20.28 -3.79 -15.10
N LEU A 89 -20.88 -2.86 -15.85
CA LEU A 89 -21.87 -3.18 -16.89
C LEU A 89 -21.23 -3.90 -18.10
N LEU A 90 -19.99 -3.58 -18.47
CA LEU A 90 -19.26 -4.32 -19.51
C LEU A 90 -18.99 -5.76 -19.10
N GLY A 91 -18.55 -5.96 -17.85
CA GLY A 91 -18.38 -7.29 -17.28
C GLY A 91 -19.69 -8.07 -17.27
N SER A 92 -20.82 -7.42 -16.98
CA SER A 92 -22.15 -8.05 -16.99
C SER A 92 -22.68 -8.38 -18.40
N LEU A 93 -22.18 -7.72 -19.44
CA LEU A 93 -22.53 -7.98 -20.84
C LEU A 93 -21.75 -9.17 -21.43
N ALA A 94 -20.54 -9.44 -20.93
CA ALA A 94 -19.59 -10.42 -21.49
C ALA A 94 -19.99 -11.92 -21.36
N PRO A 95 -20.70 -12.37 -20.31
CA PRO A 95 -21.17 -13.76 -20.19
C PRO A 95 -22.09 -14.20 -21.32
N SER A 96 -22.85 -13.26 -21.91
CA SER A 96 -23.73 -13.53 -23.06
C SER A 96 -22.96 -13.85 -24.35
N GLY A 97 -21.63 -13.61 -24.40
CA GLY A 97 -20.76 -13.85 -25.55
C GLY A 97 -19.64 -14.88 -25.31
N GLY A 98 -19.64 -15.60 -24.18
CA GLY A 98 -18.71 -16.71 -23.91
C GLY A 98 -17.29 -16.31 -23.47
N SER A 99 -17.07 -15.07 -23.02
CA SER A 99 -15.73 -14.58 -22.61
C SER A 99 -15.62 -14.30 -21.11
N THR A 100 -15.58 -15.37 -20.31
CA THR A 100 -15.49 -15.31 -18.84
C THR A 100 -14.28 -14.53 -18.33
N GLU A 101 -13.12 -14.67 -18.98
CA GLU A 101 -11.89 -13.97 -18.58
C GLU A 101 -12.02 -12.45 -18.71
N ARG A 102 -12.64 -11.96 -19.79
CA ARG A 102 -12.91 -10.54 -19.97
C ARG A 102 -13.91 -10.01 -18.95
N ALA A 103 -14.98 -10.78 -18.68
CA ALA A 103 -15.95 -10.42 -17.67
C ALA A 103 -15.30 -10.23 -16.29
N LEU A 104 -14.46 -11.19 -15.89
CA LEU A 104 -13.70 -11.15 -14.65
C LEU A 104 -12.77 -9.93 -14.58
N ALA A 105 -12.03 -9.65 -15.66
CA ALA A 105 -11.15 -8.48 -15.71
C ALA A 105 -11.90 -7.16 -15.51
N GLU A 106 -13.04 -6.99 -16.17
CA GLU A 106 -13.88 -5.79 -16.06
C GLU A 106 -14.48 -5.64 -14.64
N TRP A 107 -14.93 -6.73 -14.02
CA TRP A 107 -15.43 -6.70 -12.64
C TRP A 107 -14.34 -6.42 -11.62
N GLU A 108 -13.13 -6.95 -11.83
CA GLU A 108 -11.98 -6.66 -10.97
C GLU A 108 -11.54 -5.19 -11.07
N GLU A 109 -11.57 -4.62 -12.27
CA GLU A 109 -11.32 -3.19 -12.47
C GLU A 109 -12.39 -2.34 -11.79
N ALA A 110 -13.68 -2.66 -11.99
CA ALA A 110 -14.79 -1.99 -11.32
C ALA A 110 -14.63 -2.02 -9.79
N ARG A 111 -14.29 -3.18 -9.22
CA ARG A 111 -14.04 -3.35 -7.78
C ARG A 111 -12.89 -2.47 -7.31
N THR A 112 -11.80 -2.42 -8.06
CA THR A 112 -10.62 -1.59 -7.76
C THR A 112 -10.98 -0.10 -7.74
N LEU A 113 -11.72 0.37 -8.74
CA LEU A 113 -12.16 1.76 -8.85
C LEU A 113 -13.15 2.16 -7.74
N ILE A 114 -14.11 1.30 -7.40
CA ILE A 114 -15.04 1.53 -6.28
C ILE A 114 -14.27 1.68 -4.96
N HIS A 115 -13.32 0.78 -4.72
CA HIS A 115 -12.49 0.84 -3.52
C HIS A 115 -11.66 2.12 -3.47
N ALA A 116 -10.98 2.49 -4.56
CA ALA A 116 -10.23 3.74 -4.66
C ALA A 116 -11.12 4.98 -4.41
N GLY A 117 -12.34 5.00 -4.98
CA GLY A 117 -13.30 6.08 -4.75
C GLY A 117 -13.76 6.17 -3.29
N ALA A 118 -13.93 5.05 -2.59
CA ALA A 118 -14.23 5.04 -1.17
C ALA A 118 -13.07 5.57 -0.32
N LEU A 119 -11.83 5.18 -0.66
CA LEU A 119 -10.62 5.69 0.00
C LEU A 119 -10.43 7.19 -0.21
N GLU A 120 -10.72 7.72 -1.41
CA GLU A 120 -10.67 9.17 -1.66
C GLU A 120 -11.69 9.94 -0.82
N ARG A 121 -12.91 9.41 -0.68
CA ARG A 121 -13.89 9.98 0.24
C ARG A 121 -13.41 9.93 1.68
N ALA A 122 -12.83 8.80 2.12
CA ALA A 122 -12.26 8.67 3.46
C ALA A 122 -11.14 9.71 3.69
N ARG A 123 -10.23 9.87 2.72
CA ARG A 123 -9.17 10.90 2.76
C ARG A 123 -9.76 12.30 2.92
N ALA A 124 -10.80 12.64 2.18
CA ALA A 124 -11.47 13.94 2.28
C ALA A 124 -12.08 14.18 3.67
N VAL A 125 -12.87 13.22 4.18
CA VAL A 125 -13.50 13.30 5.50
C VAL A 125 -12.46 13.36 6.62
N LEU A 126 -11.39 12.56 6.55
CA LEU A 126 -10.31 12.59 7.53
C LEU A 126 -9.53 13.91 7.48
N THR A 127 -9.38 14.50 6.29
CA THR A 127 -8.75 15.82 6.14
C THR A 127 -9.58 16.92 6.81
N GLU A 128 -10.92 16.87 6.67
CA GLU A 128 -11.84 17.74 7.42
C GLU A 128 -11.75 17.49 8.93
N GLY A 129 -11.67 16.22 9.33
CA GLY A 129 -11.50 15.81 10.73
C GLY A 129 -10.27 16.41 11.39
N LEU A 130 -9.15 16.57 10.67
CA LEU A 130 -7.97 17.28 11.18
C LEU A 130 -8.21 18.77 11.45
N GLY A 131 -9.18 19.38 10.77
CA GLY A 131 -9.62 20.75 11.07
C GLY A 131 -10.51 20.81 12.31
N ALA A 132 -11.36 19.81 12.52
CA ALA A 132 -12.30 19.75 13.64
C ALA A 132 -11.62 19.36 14.97
N ASP A 133 -10.70 18.39 14.94
CA ASP A 133 -9.96 17.91 16.12
C ASP A 133 -8.47 17.69 15.76
N PRO A 134 -7.67 18.77 15.73
CA PRO A 134 -6.29 18.73 15.26
C PRO A 134 -5.32 17.99 16.19
N LEU A 135 -5.74 17.63 17.41
CA LEU A 135 -4.92 16.91 18.39
C LEU A 135 -5.22 15.41 18.42
N ASN A 136 -6.24 14.93 17.68
CA ASN A 136 -6.63 13.53 17.70
C ASN A 136 -5.68 12.66 16.87
N PRO A 137 -4.86 11.80 17.50
CA PRO A 137 -3.88 11.01 16.77
C PRO A 137 -4.49 9.95 15.86
N GLU A 138 -5.72 9.50 16.12
CA GLU A 138 -6.38 8.49 15.31
C GLU A 138 -6.76 9.02 13.92
N VAL A 139 -7.10 10.31 13.81
CA VAL A 139 -7.38 10.94 12.51
C VAL A 139 -6.12 10.98 11.64
N TYR A 140 -4.95 11.31 12.22
CA TYR A 140 -3.68 11.25 11.51
C TYR A 140 -3.30 9.83 11.10
N GLN A 141 -3.48 8.85 11.99
CA GLN A 141 -3.19 7.44 11.70
C GLN A 141 -4.06 6.92 10.55
N ALA A 142 -5.37 7.17 10.60
CA ALA A 142 -6.30 6.77 9.55
C ALA A 142 -6.00 7.49 8.22
N LEU A 143 -5.60 8.77 8.27
CA LEU A 143 -5.26 9.52 7.06
C LEU A 143 -3.95 9.02 6.42
N ASP A 144 -2.90 8.76 7.20
CA ASP A 144 -1.67 8.12 6.72
C ASP A 144 -1.96 6.73 6.10
N GLN A 145 -2.85 5.95 6.71
CA GLN A 145 -3.28 4.66 6.18
C GLN A 145 -4.05 4.80 4.87
N ALA A 146 -5.03 5.71 4.79
CA ALA A 146 -5.77 5.97 3.55
C ALA A 146 -4.86 6.43 2.42
N LEU A 147 -3.93 7.35 2.71
CA LEU A 147 -2.91 7.80 1.74
C LEU A 147 -2.01 6.64 1.29
N SER A 148 -1.64 5.72 2.19
CA SER A 148 -0.85 4.54 1.87
C SER A 148 -1.60 3.59 0.93
N LEU A 149 -2.88 3.35 1.19
CA LEU A 149 -3.74 2.49 0.36
C LEU A 149 -4.01 3.11 -1.03
N LEU A 150 -4.08 4.44 -1.10
CA LEU A 150 -4.19 5.20 -2.35
C LEU A 150 -2.86 5.31 -3.13
N GLY A 151 -1.78 4.74 -2.61
CA GLY A 151 -0.45 4.83 -3.24
C GLY A 151 0.09 6.26 -3.30
N ARG A 152 -0.30 7.14 -2.36
CA ARG A 152 0.15 8.54 -2.36
C ARG A 152 1.63 8.62 -1.96
N PRO A 153 2.40 9.55 -2.56
CA PRO A 153 3.83 9.69 -2.27
C PRO A 153 4.10 9.94 -0.78
N ALA A 154 5.25 9.49 -0.29
CA ALA A 154 5.66 9.67 1.10
C ALA A 154 5.62 11.14 1.55
N GLU A 155 5.98 12.07 0.67
CA GLU A 155 5.97 13.51 0.97
C GLU A 155 4.56 14.03 1.32
N GLU A 156 3.50 13.47 0.72
CA GLU A 156 2.13 13.86 1.08
C GLU A 156 1.78 13.42 2.51
N ARG A 157 2.19 12.20 2.89
CA ARG A 157 2.03 11.68 4.25
C ARG A 157 2.85 12.49 5.27
N VAL A 158 4.07 12.89 4.92
CA VAL A 158 4.90 13.82 5.71
C VAL A 158 4.16 15.12 5.98
N ARG A 159 3.61 15.77 4.94
CA ARG A 159 2.87 17.04 5.09
C ARG A 159 1.67 16.90 6.02
N VAL A 160 0.92 15.80 5.91
CA VAL A 160 -0.21 15.54 6.80
C VAL A 160 0.24 15.39 8.25
N LEU A 161 1.24 14.56 8.51
CA LEU A 161 1.74 14.30 9.87
C LEU A 161 2.38 15.55 10.50
N GLN A 162 3.02 16.40 9.69
CA GLN A 162 3.60 17.68 10.13
C GLN A 162 2.56 18.76 10.49
N ARG A 163 1.27 18.57 10.14
CA ARG A 163 0.19 19.49 10.55
C ARG A 163 -0.17 19.38 12.03
N HIS A 164 0.34 18.38 12.75
CA HIS A 164 0.10 18.27 14.19
C HIS A 164 0.52 19.56 14.90
N PRO A 165 -0.42 20.26 15.58
CA PRO A 165 -0.22 21.65 16.00
C PRO A 165 0.81 21.78 17.14
N LYS A 166 1.11 20.67 17.81
CA LYS A 166 2.11 20.60 18.87
C LYS A 166 3.17 19.55 18.57
N PRO A 167 4.19 19.85 17.74
CA PRO A 167 5.21 18.88 17.38
C PRO A 167 5.90 18.29 18.61
N GLY A 168 6.25 19.11 19.61
CA GLY A 168 6.90 18.65 20.85
C GLY A 168 6.09 17.66 21.69
N GLU A 169 4.76 17.73 21.63
CA GLU A 169 3.83 16.84 22.36
C GLU A 169 3.29 15.71 21.47
N MET A 170 3.75 15.58 20.22
CA MET A 170 3.30 14.55 19.30
C MET A 170 3.45 13.14 19.90
N PRO A 171 2.38 12.31 19.91
CA PRO A 171 2.44 10.94 20.40
C PRO A 171 3.50 10.08 19.70
N ALA A 172 4.10 9.14 20.42
CA ALA A 172 5.17 8.27 19.91
C ALA A 172 4.77 7.54 18.61
N SER A 173 3.52 7.06 18.52
CA SER A 173 2.99 6.40 17.32
C SER A 173 3.04 7.31 16.07
N LEU A 174 2.70 8.59 16.21
CA LEU A 174 2.78 9.56 15.13
C LEU A 174 4.22 9.97 14.81
N VAL A 175 5.08 10.08 15.84
CA VAL A 175 6.51 10.33 15.65
C VAL A 175 7.15 9.21 14.82
N PHE A 176 6.83 7.95 15.11
CA PHE A 176 7.34 6.81 14.35
C PHE A 176 6.85 6.83 12.90
N LYS A 177 5.56 7.09 12.67
CA LYS A 177 5.00 7.23 11.31
C LYS A 177 5.67 8.35 10.54
N LEU A 178 5.85 9.52 11.15
CA LEU A 178 6.51 10.66 10.51
C LEU A 178 7.97 10.36 10.19
N ALA A 179 8.72 9.76 11.13
CA ALA A 179 10.10 9.37 10.90
C ALA A 179 10.24 8.42 9.71
N LEU A 180 9.37 7.40 9.61
CA LEU A 180 9.38 6.44 8.51
C LEU A 180 8.92 7.05 7.18
N ALA A 181 7.94 7.96 7.18
CA ALA A 181 7.55 8.69 5.97
C ALA A 181 8.66 9.65 5.49
N LEU A 182 9.41 10.27 6.41
CA LEU A 182 10.58 11.08 6.10
C LEU A 182 11.72 10.22 5.50
N VAL A 183 11.92 9.00 6.02
CA VAL A 183 12.84 8.01 5.42
C VAL A 183 12.43 7.65 3.99
N GLU A 184 11.15 7.35 3.75
CA GLU A 184 10.64 7.03 2.41
C GLU A 184 10.76 8.21 1.43
N SER A 185 10.76 9.44 1.90
CA SER A 185 11.00 10.66 1.09
C SER A 185 12.47 11.08 1.00
N GLY A 186 13.39 10.33 1.61
CA GLY A 186 14.83 10.62 1.60
C GLY A 186 15.26 11.75 2.56
N ARG A 187 14.36 12.24 3.41
CA ARG A 187 14.60 13.31 4.39
C ARG A 187 15.13 12.75 5.71
N PHE A 188 16.29 12.10 5.65
CA PHE A 188 16.83 11.34 6.78
C PHE A 188 17.21 12.20 8.00
N ASP A 189 17.73 13.40 7.77
CA ASP A 189 18.13 14.32 8.85
C ASP A 189 16.92 14.85 9.62
N ASP A 190 15.84 15.17 8.89
CA ASP A 190 14.56 15.55 9.50
C ASP A 190 13.97 14.40 10.31
N ALA A 191 14.09 13.15 9.82
CA ALA A 191 13.66 11.98 10.56
C ALA A 191 14.45 11.79 11.86
N ALA A 192 15.78 11.98 11.81
CA ALA A 192 16.64 11.87 12.98
C ALA A 192 16.37 12.98 14.03
N ALA A 193 16.00 14.18 13.59
CA ALA A 193 15.66 15.30 14.46
C ALA A 193 14.39 15.09 15.29
N LEU A 194 13.60 14.06 15.01
CA LEU A 194 12.37 13.77 15.77
C LEU A 194 12.61 13.09 17.12
N PHE A 195 13.76 12.42 17.32
CA PHE A 195 14.02 11.60 18.50
C PHE A 195 14.48 12.37 19.76
N PRO A 196 15.35 13.40 19.67
CA PRO A 196 15.86 14.09 20.86
C PRO A 196 14.76 14.73 21.70
N GLY A 197 15.00 14.81 23.02
CA GLY A 197 14.11 15.51 23.96
C GLY A 197 12.77 14.82 24.21
N ARG A 198 12.64 13.53 23.87
CA ARG A 198 11.39 12.76 24.03
C ARG A 198 11.57 11.52 24.87
N PHE A 199 10.51 11.18 25.59
CA PHE A 199 10.33 9.87 26.17
C PHE A 199 9.50 8.99 25.24
N PHE A 200 9.98 7.77 24.97
CA PHE A 200 9.28 6.78 24.18
C PHE A 200 8.89 5.60 25.08
N PRO A 201 7.60 5.42 25.41
CA PRO A 201 7.17 4.30 26.22
C PRO A 201 7.41 2.98 25.49
N ARG A 202 7.72 1.94 26.26
CA ARG A 202 7.80 0.58 25.73
C ARG A 202 6.40 -0.03 25.75
N GLU A 203 5.79 -0.12 24.57
CA GLU A 203 4.49 -0.76 24.38
C GLU A 203 4.67 -2.26 24.14
N GLU A 204 3.91 -3.09 24.84
CA GLU A 204 3.83 -4.52 24.55
C GLU A 204 3.21 -4.72 23.16
N PHE A 205 3.84 -5.55 22.33
CA PHE A 205 3.44 -5.79 20.94
C PHE A 205 3.40 -4.52 20.03
N GLY A 206 3.97 -3.41 20.50
CA GLY A 206 4.07 -2.15 19.76
C GLY A 206 5.33 -2.03 18.88
N THR A 207 5.37 -0.99 18.05
CA THR A 207 6.58 -0.62 17.31
C THR A 207 7.60 -0.01 18.28
N ASN A 208 8.83 -0.54 18.29
CA ASN A 208 9.86 -0.08 19.21
C ASN A 208 10.65 1.12 18.64
N VAL A 209 10.87 2.17 19.44
CA VAL A 209 11.70 3.32 19.04
C VAL A 209 13.07 2.91 18.51
N ARG A 210 13.70 1.89 19.10
CA ARG A 210 15.02 1.39 18.66
C ARG A 210 14.98 0.86 17.24
N GLN A 211 13.91 0.16 16.88
CA GLN A 211 13.71 -0.38 15.54
C GLN A 211 13.60 0.77 14.52
N VAL A 212 12.79 1.78 14.84
CA VAL A 212 12.61 2.96 13.96
C VAL A 212 13.89 3.78 13.85
N TYR A 213 14.59 4.01 14.96
CA TYR A 213 15.86 4.73 15.00
C TYR A 213 16.94 4.04 14.15
N LEU A 214 17.09 2.72 14.30
CA LEU A 214 18.02 1.94 13.49
C LEU A 214 17.63 1.98 12.02
N GLU A 215 16.34 1.90 11.69
CA GLU A 215 15.88 2.02 10.30
C GLU A 215 16.26 3.37 9.68
N VAL A 216 16.00 4.47 10.38
CA VAL A 216 16.34 5.83 9.91
C VAL A 216 17.84 5.93 9.56
N ARG A 217 18.69 5.49 10.49
CA ARG A 217 20.14 5.55 10.30
C ARG A 217 20.61 4.61 9.18
N LEU A 218 20.09 3.39 9.14
CA LEU A 218 20.48 2.39 8.16
C LEU A 218 20.09 2.79 6.73
N GLN A 219 18.88 3.33 6.54
CA GLN A 219 18.45 3.82 5.22
C GLN A 219 19.25 5.04 4.78
N LYS A 220 19.61 5.96 5.70
CA LYS A 220 20.54 7.04 5.40
C LYS A 220 21.90 6.51 4.91
N GLY A 221 22.45 5.52 5.61
CA GLY A 221 23.71 4.87 5.23
C GLY A 221 23.63 4.25 3.83
N LEU A 222 22.55 3.52 3.53
CA LEU A 222 22.31 2.94 2.20
C LEU A 222 22.21 4.01 1.11
N ALA A 223 21.47 5.10 1.35
CA ALA A 223 21.34 6.19 0.39
C ALA A 223 22.68 6.90 0.12
N LEU A 224 23.47 7.15 1.15
CA LEU A 224 24.82 7.73 1.02
C LEU A 224 25.77 6.80 0.25
N ALA A 225 25.75 5.49 0.55
CA ALA A 225 26.58 4.53 -0.15
C ALA A 225 26.23 4.47 -1.65
N ARG A 226 24.94 4.42 -1.99
CA ARG A 226 24.45 4.42 -3.38
C ARG A 226 24.84 5.69 -4.16
N THR A 227 24.97 6.82 -3.48
CA THR A 227 25.37 8.10 -4.08
C THR A 227 26.89 8.34 -4.04
N GLY A 228 27.68 7.34 -3.64
CA GLY A 228 29.14 7.42 -3.63
C GLY A 228 29.74 8.11 -2.40
N ARG A 229 28.93 8.54 -1.42
CA ARG A 229 29.39 9.14 -0.15
C ARG A 229 29.81 8.06 0.86
N ARG A 230 30.80 7.27 0.46
CA ARG A 230 31.23 6.01 1.11
C ARG A 230 31.67 6.21 2.56
N GLU A 231 32.54 7.18 2.83
CA GLU A 231 33.07 7.41 4.18
C GLU A 231 31.97 7.74 5.20
N GLU A 232 31.00 8.54 4.81
CA GLU A 232 29.88 8.91 5.66
C GLU A 232 28.93 7.73 5.88
N ALA A 233 28.68 6.94 4.82
CA ALA A 233 27.88 5.73 4.92
C ALA A 233 28.50 4.72 5.90
N LEU A 234 29.80 4.47 5.77
CA LEU A 234 30.58 3.59 6.66
C LEU A 234 30.55 4.08 8.11
N ARG A 235 30.74 5.39 8.33
CA ARG A 235 30.67 5.97 9.68
C ARG A 235 29.31 5.72 10.33
N ILE A 236 28.22 5.84 9.57
CA ILE A 236 26.88 5.59 10.09
C ILE A 236 26.72 4.12 10.50
N VAL A 237 27.04 3.16 9.63
CA VAL A 237 26.77 1.73 9.90
C VAL A 237 27.71 1.09 10.93
N SER A 238 28.91 1.66 11.11
CA SER A 238 29.86 1.24 12.13
C SER A 238 29.48 1.70 13.54
N THR A 239 28.71 2.78 13.66
CA THR A 239 28.31 3.40 14.95
C THR A 239 26.83 3.19 15.27
N LEU A 240 26.16 2.22 14.61
CA LEU A 240 24.72 1.98 14.81
C LEU A 240 24.38 1.51 16.23
N GLY A 241 25.27 0.75 16.86
CA GLY A 241 25.09 0.23 18.22
C GLY A 241 25.60 1.14 19.32
N ASP A 242 26.24 2.25 18.96
CA ASP A 242 26.83 3.15 19.95
C ASP A 242 25.73 3.92 20.69
N ALA A 243 25.93 4.09 22.00
CA ALA A 243 25.11 4.99 22.79
C ALA A 243 25.29 6.42 22.30
N VAL A 244 24.18 7.12 22.10
CA VAL A 244 24.15 8.51 21.66
C VAL A 244 23.74 9.38 22.85
N PRO A 245 24.50 10.45 23.16
CA PRO A 245 24.09 11.44 24.16
C PRO A 245 22.66 11.93 23.92
N ASP A 246 21.92 12.15 24.99
CA ASP A 246 20.54 12.66 24.99
C ASP A 246 19.49 11.75 24.32
N LEU A 247 19.87 10.54 23.90
CA LEU A 247 18.95 9.49 23.42
C LEU A 247 19.00 8.27 24.36
N GLU A 248 18.30 8.33 25.48
CA GLU A 248 18.31 7.30 26.53
C GLU A 248 18.06 5.87 26.01
N PHE A 249 17.18 5.70 25.01
CA PHE A 249 16.88 4.38 24.44
C PHE A 249 18.07 3.74 23.70
N THR A 250 19.15 4.47 23.42
CA THR A 250 20.35 3.96 22.76
C THR A 250 21.37 3.36 23.72
N ARG A 251 21.26 3.60 25.03
CA ARG A 251 22.22 3.10 26.03
C ARG A 251 22.22 1.57 26.20
N GLY A 252 21.22 0.89 25.65
CA GLY A 252 21.14 -0.57 25.67
C GLY A 252 19.93 -1.11 24.92
N GLY A 253 20.01 -2.39 24.55
CA GLY A 253 18.94 -3.12 23.85
C GLY A 253 18.86 -2.88 22.34
N LEU A 254 19.82 -2.17 21.76
CA LEU A 254 19.95 -2.05 20.30
C LEU A 254 20.36 -3.38 19.65
N ASP A 255 21.19 -4.17 20.34
CA ASP A 255 21.72 -5.46 19.84
C ASP A 255 20.62 -6.43 19.41
N ALA A 256 19.50 -6.48 20.15
CA ALA A 256 18.33 -7.29 19.83
C ALA A 256 17.71 -6.99 18.44
N PHE A 257 17.99 -5.81 17.88
CA PHE A 257 17.56 -5.40 16.54
C PHE A 257 18.73 -5.37 15.54
N LEU A 258 19.95 -5.09 16.00
CA LEU A 258 21.17 -5.09 15.18
C LEU A 258 21.55 -6.48 14.71
N ASP A 259 21.38 -7.49 15.56
CA ASP A 259 21.76 -8.88 15.29
C ASP A 259 20.76 -9.62 14.40
N ARG A 260 19.65 -8.98 14.05
CA ARG A 260 18.65 -9.57 13.16
C ARG A 260 19.17 -9.70 11.73
N PRO A 261 18.86 -10.80 11.02
CA PRO A 261 19.26 -11.01 9.63
C PRO A 261 18.99 -9.83 8.70
N ARG A 262 17.83 -9.16 8.80
CA ARG A 262 17.54 -7.97 7.99
C ARG A 262 18.55 -6.84 8.22
N THR A 263 18.84 -6.52 9.47
CA THR A 263 19.74 -5.42 9.82
C THR A 263 21.17 -5.76 9.41
N GLN A 264 21.63 -6.97 9.70
CA GLN A 264 22.95 -7.45 9.30
C GLN A 264 23.12 -7.45 7.78
N TYR A 265 22.14 -7.97 7.03
CA TYR A 265 22.16 -7.95 5.57
C TYR A 265 22.28 -6.53 5.01
N LEU A 266 21.42 -5.61 5.45
CA LEU A 266 21.42 -4.22 4.97
C LEU A 266 22.69 -3.46 5.36
N ARG A 267 23.28 -3.74 6.54
CA ARG A 267 24.61 -3.20 6.89
C ARG A 267 25.68 -3.74 5.94
N GLY A 268 25.64 -5.04 5.63
CA GLY A 268 26.53 -5.66 4.64
C GLY A 268 26.43 -5.00 3.27
N GLU A 269 25.21 -4.67 2.82
CA GLU A 269 25.00 -3.91 1.58
C GLU A 269 25.67 -2.53 1.60
N VAL A 270 25.66 -1.82 2.73
CA VAL A 270 26.38 -0.53 2.86
C VAL A 270 27.88 -0.71 2.74
N PHE A 271 28.45 -1.71 3.40
CA PHE A 271 29.89 -2.01 3.31
C PHE A 271 30.29 -2.40 1.88
N ALA A 272 29.52 -3.26 1.21
CA ALA A 272 29.76 -3.68 -0.16
C ALA A 272 29.71 -2.50 -1.15
N LEU A 273 28.65 -1.68 -1.09
CA LEU A 273 28.53 -0.46 -1.90
C LEU A 273 29.66 0.55 -1.65
N SER A 274 30.28 0.48 -0.48
CA SER A 274 31.40 1.31 -0.07
C SER A 274 32.77 0.68 -0.37
N GLY A 275 32.82 -0.52 -0.95
CA GLY A 275 34.04 -1.23 -1.36
C GLY A 275 34.72 -2.06 -0.27
N ASP A 276 34.10 -2.23 0.89
CA ASP A 276 34.60 -3.10 1.97
C ASP A 276 33.92 -4.47 1.93
N GLU A 277 34.38 -5.29 0.98
CA GLU A 277 33.85 -6.64 0.75
C GLU A 277 34.08 -7.58 1.95
N ALA A 278 35.16 -7.39 2.71
CA ALA A 278 35.47 -8.23 3.86
C ALA A 278 34.45 -8.04 4.98
N SER A 279 34.13 -6.78 5.33
CA SER A 279 33.08 -6.47 6.30
C SER A 279 31.71 -6.90 5.81
N ALA A 280 31.41 -6.68 4.52
CA ALA A 280 30.15 -7.10 3.92
C ALA A 280 29.94 -8.61 4.04
N ARG A 281 30.95 -9.41 3.65
CA ARG A 281 30.92 -10.88 3.73
C ARG A 281 30.65 -11.37 5.15
N ARG A 282 31.36 -10.84 6.15
CA ARG A 282 31.16 -11.21 7.56
C ARG A 282 29.72 -10.96 8.02
N LEU A 283 29.14 -9.83 7.62
CA LEU A 283 27.75 -9.48 8.00
C LEU A 283 26.73 -10.37 7.27
N TRP A 284 26.99 -10.74 6.02
CA TRP A 284 26.16 -11.69 5.28
C TRP A 284 26.27 -13.12 5.84
N GLU A 285 27.44 -13.56 6.28
CA GLU A 285 27.62 -14.85 6.98
C GLU A 285 26.80 -14.88 8.28
N ALA A 286 26.86 -13.81 9.08
CA ALA A 286 26.03 -13.67 10.27
C ALA A 286 24.53 -13.67 9.95
N ALA A 287 24.09 -12.93 8.92
CA ALA A 287 22.70 -12.88 8.51
C ALA A 287 22.19 -14.23 7.98
N ALA A 288 22.99 -14.94 7.18
CA ALA A 288 22.64 -16.25 6.61
C ALA A 288 22.56 -17.36 7.67
N GLY A 289 23.33 -17.24 8.76
CA GLY A 289 23.28 -18.15 9.90
C GLY A 289 22.13 -17.87 10.89
N GLY A 290 21.39 -16.76 10.72
CA GLY A 290 20.28 -16.40 11.60
C GLY A 290 19.02 -17.23 11.36
N GLY A 291 18.28 -17.51 12.43
CA GLY A 291 16.99 -18.22 12.37
C GLY A 291 15.83 -17.29 12.01
N ASP A 292 14.73 -17.88 11.52
CA ASP A 292 13.48 -17.13 11.36
C ASP A 292 12.89 -16.83 12.74
N ALA A 293 12.59 -15.56 12.97
CA ALA A 293 11.94 -15.12 14.20
C ALA A 293 10.61 -14.48 13.84
N TYR A 294 9.52 -15.17 14.16
CA TYR A 294 8.16 -14.66 13.98
C TYR A 294 7.93 -13.38 14.83
N PRO A 295 7.25 -12.34 14.31
CA PRO A 295 6.65 -12.19 12.97
C PRO A 295 7.53 -11.38 11.99
N TYR A 296 8.86 -11.56 12.00
CA TYR A 296 9.79 -10.73 11.24
C TYR A 296 10.22 -11.36 9.91
N LEU A 297 10.81 -10.55 9.04
CA LEU A 297 11.20 -10.92 7.68
C LEU A 297 12.53 -11.70 7.61
N ASP A 298 12.99 -12.25 8.73
CA ASP A 298 14.40 -12.61 8.90
C ASP A 298 14.86 -13.74 7.98
N ALA A 299 14.03 -14.76 7.76
CA ALA A 299 14.33 -15.83 6.79
C ALA A 299 14.51 -15.31 5.36
N VAL A 300 13.78 -14.26 4.94
CA VAL A 300 13.94 -13.64 3.61
C VAL A 300 15.31 -12.98 3.48
N TYR A 301 15.75 -12.28 4.51
CA TYR A 301 17.05 -11.61 4.49
C TYR A 301 18.22 -12.58 4.72
N ALA A 302 18.01 -13.67 5.47
CA ALA A 302 18.96 -14.77 5.56
C ALA A 302 19.17 -15.45 4.20
N ASP A 303 18.10 -15.72 3.43
CA ASP A 303 18.20 -16.24 2.06
C ASP A 303 18.95 -15.26 1.13
N ARG A 304 18.60 -13.97 1.18
CA ARG A 304 19.30 -12.93 0.40
C ARG A 304 20.79 -12.85 0.74
N ALA A 305 21.14 -12.98 2.02
CA ALA A 305 22.53 -13.01 2.48
C ALA A 305 23.26 -14.25 1.97
N ALA A 306 22.63 -15.43 2.04
CA ALA A 306 23.22 -16.67 1.50
C ALA A 306 23.51 -16.55 0.00
N ARG A 307 22.59 -15.97 -0.78
CA ARG A 307 22.80 -15.71 -2.22
C ARG A 307 23.95 -14.74 -2.50
N ARG A 308 24.19 -13.76 -1.61
CA ARG A 308 25.37 -12.88 -1.71
C ARG A 308 26.68 -13.63 -1.50
N LEU A 309 26.68 -14.70 -0.69
CA LEU A 309 27.88 -15.51 -0.40
C LEU A 309 28.20 -16.53 -1.49
N GLY A 310 27.21 -16.95 -2.29
CA GLY A 310 27.40 -17.80 -3.47
C GLY A 310 26.13 -18.53 -3.93
N PRO A 311 26.15 -19.18 -5.10
CA PRO A 311 24.98 -19.82 -5.71
C PRO A 311 24.61 -21.20 -5.09
N GLY A 312 25.39 -21.69 -4.12
CA GLY A 312 25.34 -23.10 -3.67
C GLY A 312 24.19 -23.50 -2.74
N GLY A 313 23.16 -22.68 -2.55
CA GLY A 313 22.12 -22.90 -1.54
C GLY A 313 20.69 -22.56 -1.98
N GLU A 314 20.43 -22.35 -3.27
CA GLU A 314 19.14 -21.81 -3.73
C GLU A 314 17.96 -22.74 -3.46
N ALA A 315 18.13 -24.06 -3.65
CA ALA A 315 17.08 -25.04 -3.38
C ALA A 315 16.78 -25.16 -1.88
N GLU A 316 17.82 -25.12 -1.04
CA GLU A 316 17.68 -25.14 0.41
C GLU A 316 17.02 -23.85 0.91
N GLY A 317 17.47 -22.69 0.41
CA GLY A 317 16.88 -21.38 0.70
C GLY A 317 15.40 -21.32 0.31
N ARG A 318 15.05 -21.80 -0.90
CA ARG A 318 13.66 -21.91 -1.33
C ARG A 318 12.83 -22.78 -0.39
N SER A 319 13.33 -23.97 -0.03
CA SER A 319 12.65 -24.88 0.90
C SER A 319 12.43 -24.24 2.28
N ARG A 320 13.43 -23.52 2.81
CA ARG A 320 13.31 -22.77 4.08
C ARG A 320 12.25 -21.67 3.99
N LEU A 321 12.19 -20.92 2.88
CA LEU A 321 11.18 -19.88 2.67
C LEU A 321 9.77 -20.46 2.54
N GLU A 322 9.59 -21.58 1.83
CA GLU A 322 8.30 -22.29 1.73
C GLU A 322 7.86 -22.80 3.11
N SER A 323 8.78 -23.37 3.89
CA SER A 323 8.51 -23.83 5.26
C SER A 323 8.15 -22.68 6.20
N ALA A 324 8.87 -21.56 6.13
CA ALA A 324 8.54 -20.35 6.91
C ALA A 324 7.15 -19.81 6.54
N LEU A 325 6.83 -19.71 5.25
CA LEU A 325 5.53 -19.27 4.76
C LEU A 325 4.38 -20.16 5.27
N ALA A 326 4.55 -21.48 5.20
CA ALA A 326 3.56 -22.44 5.71
C ALA A 326 3.38 -22.30 7.24
N SER A 327 4.50 -22.25 7.97
CA SER A 327 4.50 -22.11 9.43
C SER A 327 3.80 -20.82 9.90
N TRP A 328 3.86 -19.76 9.12
CA TRP A 328 3.14 -18.52 9.42
C TRP A 328 1.63 -18.64 9.16
N ALA A 329 1.22 -19.35 8.12
CA ALA A 329 -0.20 -19.62 7.85
C ALA A 329 -0.86 -20.39 9.00
N ASP A 330 -0.16 -21.38 9.57
CA ASP A 330 -0.65 -22.14 10.72
C ASP A 330 -0.83 -21.25 11.96
N ARG A 331 0.13 -20.36 12.24
CA ARG A 331 0.05 -19.41 13.37
C ARG A 331 -1.07 -18.41 13.21
N LEU A 332 -1.41 -18.00 11.99
CA LEU A 332 -2.55 -17.12 11.73
C LEU A 332 -3.88 -17.79 12.10
N THR A 333 -4.03 -19.08 11.79
CA THR A 333 -5.22 -19.87 12.16
C THR A 333 -5.43 -19.90 13.68
N ALA A 334 -4.34 -19.88 14.46
CA ALA A 334 -4.39 -19.84 15.92
C ALA A 334 -4.70 -18.44 16.51
N GLY A 335 -4.74 -17.39 15.69
CA GLY A 335 -4.85 -16.00 16.13
C GLY A 335 -3.50 -15.35 16.44
N THR A 336 -3.42 -14.04 16.23
CA THR A 336 -2.17 -13.28 16.38
C THR A 336 -2.39 -11.84 16.83
N ASN A 337 -1.44 -11.30 17.60
CA ASN A 337 -1.39 -9.88 17.94
C ASN A 337 -0.74 -9.02 16.84
N PHE A 338 -0.23 -9.64 15.76
CA PHE A 338 0.54 -8.98 14.71
C PHE A 338 0.01 -9.22 13.28
N PRO A 339 -1.30 -9.08 13.03
CA PRO A 339 -1.86 -9.43 11.72
C PRO A 339 -1.23 -8.65 10.55
N GLY A 340 -0.96 -7.35 10.72
CA GLY A 340 -0.31 -6.54 9.68
C GLY A 340 1.15 -6.94 9.43
N ALA A 341 1.93 -7.22 10.47
CA ALA A 341 3.30 -7.71 10.31
C ALA A 341 3.35 -9.09 9.65
N ASN A 342 2.37 -9.95 9.95
CA ASN A 342 2.25 -11.26 9.33
C ASN A 342 1.95 -11.15 7.83
N ALA A 343 0.95 -10.36 7.45
CA ALA A 343 0.62 -10.12 6.05
C ALA A 343 1.82 -9.51 5.30
N CYS A 344 2.53 -8.56 5.93
CA CYS A 344 3.77 -8.00 5.39
C CYS A 344 4.80 -9.12 5.14
N GLY A 345 5.07 -9.97 6.14
CA GLY A 345 6.04 -11.05 5.97
C GLY A 345 5.66 -12.09 4.94
N GLN A 346 4.39 -12.49 4.87
CA GLN A 346 3.88 -13.33 3.77
C GLN A 346 4.17 -12.70 2.41
N GLY A 347 3.96 -11.39 2.28
CA GLY A 347 4.31 -10.65 1.07
C GLY A 347 5.79 -10.77 0.68
N TYR A 348 6.70 -10.59 1.65
CA TYR A 348 8.14 -10.74 1.40
C TYR A 348 8.55 -12.19 1.06
N PHE A 349 7.97 -13.18 1.73
CA PHE A 349 8.21 -14.60 1.40
C PHE A 349 7.75 -14.93 -0.01
N LEU A 350 6.52 -14.52 -0.37
CA LEU A 350 5.95 -14.75 -1.69
C LEU A 350 6.81 -14.08 -2.78
N SER A 351 7.26 -12.84 -2.57
CA SER A 351 8.16 -12.16 -3.52
C SER A 351 9.51 -12.87 -3.63
N ALA A 352 10.11 -13.30 -2.51
CA ALA A 352 11.35 -14.08 -2.55
C ALA A 352 11.20 -15.44 -3.27
N LEU A 353 9.99 -16.00 -3.30
CA LEU A 353 9.65 -17.23 -4.03
C LEU A 353 9.23 -17.00 -5.49
N GLY A 354 9.20 -15.75 -5.96
CA GLY A 354 8.81 -15.36 -7.32
C GLY A 354 7.29 -15.25 -7.54
N ARG A 355 6.47 -15.25 -6.48
CA ARG A 355 5.00 -15.20 -6.54
C ARG A 355 4.49 -13.76 -6.41
N GLU A 356 4.88 -12.91 -7.36
CA GLU A 356 4.73 -11.44 -7.26
C GLU A 356 3.28 -10.95 -7.15
N THR A 357 2.33 -11.54 -7.88
CA THR A 357 0.92 -11.13 -7.78
C THR A 357 0.36 -11.37 -6.38
N GLU A 358 0.66 -12.53 -5.80
CA GLU A 358 0.24 -12.90 -4.44
C GLU A 358 0.98 -12.07 -3.39
N ALA A 359 2.27 -11.80 -3.62
CA ALA A 359 3.08 -10.93 -2.77
C ALA A 359 2.46 -9.53 -2.67
N ARG A 360 2.13 -8.91 -3.81
CA ARG A 360 1.50 -7.58 -3.84
C ARG A 360 0.15 -7.57 -3.13
N ALA A 361 -0.66 -8.64 -3.30
CA ALA A 361 -1.93 -8.76 -2.59
C ALA A 361 -1.72 -8.77 -1.06
N LYS A 362 -0.76 -9.55 -0.56
CA LYS A 362 -0.43 -9.62 0.88
C LYS A 362 0.16 -8.34 1.44
N LEU A 363 1.02 -7.65 0.69
CA LEU A 363 1.57 -6.35 1.08
C LEU A 363 0.47 -5.27 1.15
N ARG A 364 -0.51 -5.30 0.24
CA ARG A 364 -1.69 -4.41 0.32
C ARG A 364 -2.62 -4.77 1.47
N GLU A 365 -2.83 -6.05 1.73
CA GLU A 365 -3.56 -6.53 2.91
C GLU A 365 -2.94 -6.01 4.21
N ALA A 366 -1.61 -6.02 4.32
CA ALA A 366 -0.90 -5.49 5.49
C ALA A 366 -1.21 -4.01 5.76
N LEU A 367 -1.46 -3.22 4.72
CA LEU A 367 -1.86 -1.80 4.84
C LEU A 367 -3.29 -1.62 5.33
N LEU A 368 -4.14 -2.64 5.27
CA LEU A 368 -5.51 -2.63 5.83
C LEU A 368 -5.54 -3.06 7.30
N LEU A 369 -4.46 -3.67 7.79
CA LEU A 369 -4.36 -4.24 9.13
C LEU A 369 -3.60 -3.30 10.08
N PRO A 370 -3.71 -3.49 11.42
CA PRO A 370 -2.99 -2.68 12.39
C PRO A 370 -1.49 -2.54 12.10
N ASP A 371 -1.01 -1.29 12.13
CA ASP A 371 0.40 -0.95 11.90
C ASP A 371 1.23 -1.23 13.17
N LYS A 372 1.95 -2.35 13.16
CA LYS A 372 2.84 -2.78 14.23
C LYS A 372 4.12 -3.31 13.61
N MET A 373 5.24 -3.21 14.32
CA MET A 373 6.54 -3.71 13.84
C MET A 373 6.98 -3.09 12.51
N MET A 374 6.55 -1.85 12.23
CA MET A 374 6.78 -1.13 10.97
C MET A 374 6.13 -1.79 9.73
N SER A 375 5.07 -2.58 9.92
CA SER A 375 4.44 -3.35 8.83
C SER A 375 4.00 -2.48 7.66
N HIS A 376 3.45 -1.28 7.92
CA HIS A 376 3.02 -0.39 6.84
C HIS A 376 4.19 0.17 6.03
N TYR A 377 5.24 0.63 6.71
CA TYR A 377 6.48 1.11 6.08
C TYR A 377 7.15 0.02 5.23
N LEU A 378 7.33 -1.18 5.79
CA LEU A 378 7.95 -2.29 5.09
C LEU A 378 7.11 -2.72 3.87
N SER A 379 5.78 -2.72 4.00
CA SER A 379 4.89 -3.07 2.89
C SER A 379 4.99 -2.08 1.73
N ARG A 380 4.98 -0.77 2.02
CA ARG A 380 5.15 0.28 1.00
C ARG A 380 6.52 0.20 0.35
N ALA A 381 7.58 0.00 1.13
CA ALA A 381 8.95 -0.13 0.60
C ALA A 381 9.07 -1.33 -0.36
N ALA A 382 8.45 -2.46 -0.04
CA ALA A 382 8.40 -3.63 -0.92
C ALA A 382 7.62 -3.35 -2.20
N LEU A 383 6.42 -2.77 -2.10
CA LEU A 383 5.57 -2.44 -3.24
C LEU A 383 6.29 -1.50 -4.23
N ALA A 384 6.91 -0.43 -3.72
CA ALA A 384 7.68 0.51 -4.54
C ALA A 384 8.86 -0.16 -5.26
N SER A 385 9.55 -1.10 -4.61
CA SER A 385 10.68 -1.82 -5.23
C SER A 385 10.26 -2.74 -6.37
N THR A 386 9.02 -3.23 -6.36
CA THR A 386 8.47 -4.09 -7.43
C THR A 386 7.92 -3.29 -8.60
N GLU A 387 7.62 -2.00 -8.43
CA GLU A 387 7.15 -1.11 -9.50
C GLU A 387 8.32 -0.49 -10.29
N ALA A 388 9.52 -0.47 -9.70
CA ALA A 388 10.76 0.00 -10.33
C ALA A 388 11.50 -1.09 -11.15
N ARG A 389 11.00 -2.32 -11.16
CA ARG A 389 11.48 -3.46 -11.97
C ARG A 389 10.53 -3.70 -13.11
#